data_AF-A0A378XWS6-F1
#
_entry.id   AF-A0A378XWS6-F1
#
_cell.length_a   1.000
_cell.length_b   1.000
_cell.length_c   1.000
_cell.angle_alpha   90.00
_cell.angle_beta   90.00
_cell.angle_gamma   90.00
#
_symmetry.space_group_name_H-M   'P 1'
#
loop_
_entity.id
_entity.type
_entity.pdbx_description
1 polymer ?
#
loop_
_entity_poly.entity_id
_entity_poly.type
_entity_poly.pdbx_seq_one_letter_code
_entity_poly.pdbx_strand_id
1 'polypeptide(L)'
;MGIMKLDDIIKTPNKGIILIGTNFGLDKQDHTNLKGLIGSKIQVDKIDGTKSELDVLDISISFSIANHPLIGISVKDSENIEDIKKGTQVVRFL
;
A
#
# COMPACT_ATOMS: atom_id res chain seq x y z
N MET A 1 12.48 -3.82 -1.55
CA MET A 1 12.51 -2.41 -1.07
C MET A 1 11.21 -2.12 -0.36
N GLY A 2 11.25 -1.58 0.86
CA GLY A 2 10.03 -1.21 1.59
C GLY A 2 9.33 -0.02 0.93
N ILE A 3 8.01 -0.08 0.83
CA ILE A 3 7.18 1.00 0.29
C ILE A 3 6.59 1.82 1.43
N MET A 4 5.89 1.15 2.36
CA MET A 4 5.18 1.81 3.46
C MET A 4 4.89 0.84 4.61
N LYS A 5 4.60 1.41 5.78
CA LYS A 5 3.94 0.72 6.89
C LYS A 5 2.45 1.08 6.88
N LEU A 6 1.57 0.10 6.96
CA LEU A 6 0.13 0.35 6.96
C LEU A 6 -0.29 1.10 8.23
N ASP A 7 -0.96 2.23 8.02
CA ASP A 7 -1.59 3.02 9.08
C ASP A 7 -3.09 2.77 9.16
N ASP A 8 -3.71 2.46 8.02
CA ASP A 8 -5.13 2.16 7.92
C ASP A 8 -5.46 1.31 6.67
N ILE A 9 -6.63 0.68 6.69
CA ILE A 9 -7.14 -0.17 5.61
C ILE A 9 -8.63 0.12 5.42
N ILE A 10 -8.98 0.60 4.24
CA ILE A 10 -10.37 0.90 3.89
C ILE A 10 -10.86 -0.17 2.92
N LYS A 11 -11.86 -0.95 3.35
CA LYS A 11 -12.57 -1.89 2.48
C LYS A 11 -13.73 -1.17 1.81
N THR A 12 -13.68 -1.06 0.49
CA THR A 12 -14.78 -0.47 -0.29
C THR A 12 -15.57 -1.57 -1.00
N PRO A 13 -16.87 -1.72 -0.73
CA PRO A 13 -17.71 -2.68 -1.43
C PRO A 13 -17.58 -2.49 -2.95
N ASN A 14 -17.28 -3.57 -3.67
CA ASN A 14 -17.17 -3.63 -5.14
C ASN A 14 -16.07 -2.77 -5.79
N LYS A 15 -15.19 -2.10 -5.01
CA LYS A 15 -14.12 -1.25 -5.56
C LYS A 15 -12.70 -1.68 -5.14
N GLY A 16 -12.59 -2.80 -4.46
CA GLY A 16 -11.32 -3.28 -3.90
C GLY A 16 -11.01 -2.63 -2.56
N ILE A 17 -9.74 -2.69 -2.19
CA ILE A 17 -9.26 -2.29 -0.86
C ILE A 17 -8.21 -1.22 -1.01
N ILE A 18 -8.28 -0.21 -0.15
CA ILE A 18 -7.33 0.88 -0.12
C ILE A 18 -6.44 0.68 1.10
N LEU A 19 -5.15 0.43 0.83
CA LEU A 19 -4.10 0.36 1.83
C LEU A 19 -3.52 1.76 2.02
N ILE A 20 -3.59 2.31 3.23
CA ILE A 20 -3.08 3.65 3.53
C ILE A 20 -1.89 3.52 4.48
N GLY A 21 -0.81 4.24 4.20
CA GLY A 21 0.34 4.19 5.07
C GLY A 21 1.37 5.28 4.83
N THR A 22 2.15 5.47 5.88
CA THR A 22 3.35 6.30 5.89
C THR A 22 4.43 5.60 5.08
N ASN A 23 4.91 6.30 4.06
CA ASN A 23 5.89 5.79 3.14
C ASN A 23 7.30 5.78 3.76
N PHE A 24 8.20 4.93 3.24
CA PHE A 24 9.60 4.87 3.67
C PHE A 24 10.52 5.65 2.71
N GLY A 25 10.61 6.97 2.87
CA GLY A 25 11.61 7.79 2.15
C GLY A 25 11.30 8.06 0.67
N LEU A 26 10.05 7.89 0.28
CA LEU A 26 9.45 8.30 -0.99
C LEU A 26 8.84 9.73 -0.91
N ASP A 27 9.09 10.46 0.17
CA ASP A 27 8.55 11.79 0.49
C ASP A 27 8.78 12.86 -0.59
N LYS A 28 9.79 12.64 -1.44
CA LYS A 28 10.22 13.56 -2.50
C LYS A 28 9.74 13.14 -3.90
N GLN A 29 9.00 12.04 -4.02
CA GLN A 29 8.55 11.52 -5.30
C GLN A 29 7.19 12.14 -5.69
N ASP A 30 7.05 12.51 -6.97
CA ASP A 30 5.73 12.83 -7.52
C ASP A 30 4.91 11.57 -7.81
N HIS A 31 3.62 11.75 -8.10
CA HIS A 31 2.68 10.66 -8.37
C HIS A 31 3.17 9.71 -9.47
N THR A 32 3.63 10.27 -10.60
CA THR A 32 4.04 9.49 -11.77
C THR A 32 5.22 8.57 -11.45
N ASN A 33 6.21 9.09 -10.73
CA ASN A 33 7.37 8.31 -10.31
C ASN A 33 6.99 7.24 -9.28
N LEU A 34 6.07 7.54 -8.37
CA LEU A 34 5.58 6.58 -7.38
C LEU A 34 4.89 5.37 -8.02
N LYS A 35 4.09 5.57 -9.07
CA LYS A 35 3.46 4.46 -9.81
C LYS A 35 4.48 3.57 -10.49
N GLY A 36 5.50 4.16 -11.11
CA GLY A 36 6.61 3.40 -11.70
C GLY A 36 7.45 2.63 -10.65
N LEU A 37 7.64 3.22 -9.46
CA LEU A 37 8.41 2.60 -8.37
C LEU A 37 7.67 1.45 -7.69
N ILE A 38 6.37 1.60 -7.47
CA ILE A 38 5.52 0.58 -6.82
C ILE A 38 5.22 -0.57 -7.80
N GLY A 39 4.89 -0.24 -9.04
CA GLY A 39 4.56 -1.23 -10.07
C GLY A 39 3.10 -1.71 -10.01
N SER A 40 2.77 -2.71 -10.84
CA SER A 40 1.42 -3.29 -10.94
C SER A 40 1.11 -4.32 -9.87
N LYS A 41 2.11 -4.72 -9.06
CA LYS A 41 1.98 -5.68 -7.98
C LYS A 41 2.75 -5.22 -6.76
N ILE A 42 2.24 -5.57 -5.59
CA ILE A 42 2.95 -5.42 -4.31
C ILE A 42 2.94 -6.73 -3.55
N GLN A 43 3.86 -6.85 -2.61
CA GLN A 43 3.86 -7.92 -1.63
C GLN A 43 3.60 -7.32 -0.25
N VAL A 44 2.79 -8.02 0.51
CA VAL A 44 2.42 -7.67 1.88
C VAL A 44 2.91 -8.76 2.81
N ASP A 45 3.70 -8.39 3.81
CA ASP A 45 4.23 -9.32 4.81
C ASP A 45 3.24 -9.42 5.98
N LYS A 46 2.54 -10.55 6.08
CA LYS A 46 1.56 -10.82 7.12
C LYS A 46 2.24 -11.04 8.48
N ILE A 47 1.47 -10.88 9.55
CA ILE A 47 1.97 -11.01 10.93
C ILE A 47 2.45 -12.43 11.24
N ASP A 48 1.87 -13.44 10.59
CA ASP A 48 2.28 -14.84 10.70
C ASP A 48 3.56 -15.19 9.91
N GLY A 49 4.18 -14.19 9.27
CA GLY A 49 5.38 -14.35 8.45
C GLY A 49 5.10 -14.83 7.02
N THR A 50 3.84 -15.10 6.66
CA THR A 50 3.46 -15.40 5.29
C THR A 50 3.41 -14.14 4.43
N LYS A 51 3.41 -14.33 3.12
CA LYS A 51 3.46 -13.26 2.13
C LYS A 51 2.23 -13.32 1.25
N SER A 52 1.70 -12.17 0.90
CA SER A 52 0.58 -12.09 -0.03
C SER A 52 0.85 -11.10 -1.13
N GLU A 53 0.64 -11.55 -2.36
CA GLU A 53 0.75 -10.75 -3.56
C GLU A 53 -0.59 -10.10 -3.86
N LEU A 54 -0.57 -8.80 -4.16
CA LEU A 54 -1.76 -8.04 -4.49
C LEU A 54 -1.55 -7.25 -5.78
N ASP A 55 -2.55 -7.31 -6.65
CA ASP A 55 -2.58 -6.52 -7.87
C ASP A 55 -2.95 -5.06 -7.52
N VAL A 56 -2.09 -4.14 -7.93
CA VAL A 56 -2.29 -2.69 -7.76
C VAL A 56 -3.21 -2.19 -8.87
N LEU A 57 -4.33 -1.59 -8.46
CA LEU A 57 -5.29 -0.95 -9.34
C LEU A 57 -4.94 0.52 -9.55
N ASP A 58 -4.62 1.22 -8.46
CA ASP A 58 -4.27 2.64 -8.52
C ASP A 58 -3.46 3.09 -7.30
N ILE A 59 -2.82 4.25 -7.42
CA ILE A 59 -2.00 4.86 -6.37
C ILE A 59 -2.46 6.31 -6.18
N SER A 60 -2.47 6.75 -4.93
CA SER A 60 -2.76 8.13 -4.56
C SER A 60 -1.75 8.62 -3.54
N ILE A 61 -1.48 9.92 -3.60
CA ILE A 61 -0.68 10.63 -2.59
C ILE A 61 -1.59 11.63 -1.92
N SER A 62 -1.62 11.59 -0.61
CA SER A 62 -2.28 12.60 0.22
C SER A 62 -1.30 13.10 1.27
N PHE A 63 -1.69 14.14 2.00
CA PHE A 63 -0.88 14.71 3.06
C PHE A 63 -1.68 14.70 4.35
N SER A 64 -1.05 14.25 5.43
CA SER A 64 -1.60 14.39 6.77
C SER A 64 -1.74 15.87 7.17
N ILE A 65 -2.46 16.13 8.26
CA ILE A 65 -2.57 17.49 8.83
C ILE A 65 -1.21 18.08 9.23
N ALA A 66 -0.21 17.24 9.49
CA ALA A 66 1.16 17.65 9.78
C ALA A 66 2.02 17.82 8.51
N ASN A 67 1.39 17.78 7.33
CA ASN A 67 2.01 17.87 6.02
C ASN A 67 3.01 16.73 5.70
N HIS A 68 2.87 15.58 6.37
CA HIS A 68 3.62 14.38 6.00
C HIS A 68 2.90 13.61 4.88
N PRO A 69 3.63 13.14 3.85
CA PRO A 69 3.06 12.39 2.74
C PRO A 69 2.59 11.00 3.16
N LEU A 70 1.36 10.68 2.74
CA LEU A 70 0.72 9.37 2.89
C LEU A 70 0.48 8.78 1.51
N ILE A 71 0.71 7.48 1.38
CA ILE A 71 0.42 6.73 0.15
C ILE A 71 -0.84 5.91 0.37
N GLY A 72 -1.78 6.04 -0.56
CA GLY A 72 -2.93 5.15 -0.69
C GLY A 72 -2.72 4.23 -1.89
N ILE A 73 -2.72 2.91 -1.69
CA ILE A 73 -2.62 1.91 -2.75
C ILE A 73 -3.95 1.18 -2.84
N SER A 74 -4.65 1.35 -3.95
CA SER A 74 -5.85 0.57 -4.26
C SER A 74 -5.42 -0.78 -4.81
N VAL A 75 -5.92 -1.86 -4.24
CA VAL A 75 -5.64 -3.23 -4.66
C VAL A 75 -6.92 -3.99 -4.97
N LYS A 76 -6.79 -4.99 -5.85
CA LYS A 76 -7.89 -5.92 -6.14
C LYS A 76 -8.22 -6.74 -4.90
N ASP A 77 -9.51 -6.93 -4.65
CA ASP A 77 -9.96 -7.77 -3.55
C ASP A 77 -9.52 -9.22 -3.78
N SER A 78 -9.09 -9.89 -2.71
CA SER A 78 -8.62 -11.28 -2.76
C SER A 78 -8.83 -11.96 -1.42
N GLU A 79 -8.94 -13.28 -1.40
CA GLU A 79 -9.06 -14.06 -0.15
C GLU A 79 -7.86 -13.85 0.79
N ASN A 80 -6.70 -13.45 0.23
CA ASN A 80 -5.47 -13.24 0.98
C ASN A 80 -5.45 -11.96 1.83
N ILE A 81 -6.48 -11.12 1.72
CA ILE A 81 -6.52 -9.78 2.31
C ILE A 81 -7.02 -9.77 3.76
N GLU A 82 -7.69 -10.83 4.21
CA GLU A 82 -8.33 -10.87 5.55
C GLU A 82 -7.32 -10.74 6.70
N ASP A 83 -6.08 -11.17 6.47
CA ASP A 83 -5.01 -11.10 7.48
C ASP A 83 -4.17 -9.82 7.41
N ILE A 84 -4.45 -8.93 6.46
CA ILE A 84 -3.75 -7.65 6.34
C ILE A 84 -4.32 -6.69 7.38
N LYS A 85 -3.45 -6.18 8.25
CA LYS A 85 -3.82 -5.32 9.37
C LYS A 85 -2.91 -4.09 9.44
N LYS A 86 -3.33 -3.10 10.23
CA LYS A 86 -2.48 -1.97 10.58
C LYS A 86 -1.14 -2.46 11.14
N GLY A 87 -0.05 -1.80 10.74
CA GLY A 87 1.31 -2.10 11.15
C GLY A 87 2.06 -3.07 10.24
N THR A 88 1.35 -3.77 9.36
CA THR A 88 1.93 -4.59 8.29
C THR A 88 2.82 -3.78 7.36
N GLN A 89 3.91 -4.39 6.88
CA GLN A 89 4.80 -3.78 5.90
C GLN A 89 4.38 -4.14 4.48
N VAL A 90 4.39 -3.12 3.61
CA VAL A 90 4.22 -3.29 2.17
C VAL A 90 5.57 -3.12 1.51
N VAL A 91 5.93 -4.06 0.65
CA VAL A 91 7.20 -4.07 -0.08
C VAL A 91 6.95 -4.22 -1.58
N ARG A 92 7.91 -3.72 -2.37
CA ARG A 92 7.87 -3.86 -3.82
C ARG A 92 7.94 -5.32 -4.23
N PHE A 93 7.05 -5.72 -5.15
CA PHE A 93 7.14 -7.00 -5.83
C PHE A 93 8.23 -6.93 -6.93
N LEU A 94 9.16 -7.89 -6.93
CA LEU A 94 10.30 -7.92 -7.86
C LEU A 94 9.98 -8.70 -9.14
#